data_AF-A0A2L2XU06-F1
#
_entry.id   AF-A0A2L2XU06-F1
#
_cell.length_a   1.000
_cell.length_b   1.000
_cell.length_c   1.000
_cell.angle_alpha   90.00
_cell.angle_beta   90.00
_cell.angle_gamma   90.00
#
_symmetry.space_group_name_H-M   'P 1'
#
loop_
_entity.id
_entity.type
_entity.pdbx_description
1 polymer ?
#
loop_
_entity_poly.entity_id
_entity_poly.type
_entity_poly.pdbx_seq_one_letter_code
_entity_poly.pdbx_strand_id
1 'polypeptide(L)'
;MATSKLVKPHTPHPTPCPFSIPYLDCKTSFGLKVHATLGVSPVGIALGLINQYVWAREEKNLGIAKLRKKRETQWLNSLSETQQQIPEDIQVVTIGDCEADI
;
A
#
# COMPACT_ATOMS: atom_id res chain seq x y z
N MET A 1 -45.45 0.61 30.74
CA MET A 1 -45.08 1.11 29.40
C MET A 1 -43.57 0.90 29.23
N ALA A 2 -43.17 -0.13 28.47
CA ALA A 2 -41.75 -0.43 28.24
C ALA A 2 -41.36 0.07 26.84
N THR A 3 -40.44 1.02 26.76
CA THR A 3 -39.91 1.54 25.50
C THR A 3 -38.90 0.55 24.92
N SER A 4 -39.30 -0.16 23.87
CA SER A 4 -38.41 -0.96 23.03
C SER A 4 -37.43 -0.02 22.31
N LYS A 5 -36.13 -0.13 22.63
CA LYS A 5 -35.07 0.50 21.84
C LYS A 5 -34.93 -0.26 20.52
N LEU A 6 -35.26 0.41 19.43
CA LEU A 6 -35.08 -0.06 18.06
C LEU A 6 -33.58 -0.24 17.77
N VAL A 7 -33.07 -1.47 17.86
CA VAL A 7 -31.74 -1.81 17.36
C VAL A 7 -31.85 -1.87 15.84
N LYS A 8 -31.24 -0.91 15.14
CA LYS A 8 -31.13 -0.95 13.67
C LYS A 8 -30.32 -2.20 13.28
N PRO A 9 -30.82 -3.04 12.38
CA PRO A 9 -30.06 -4.18 11.88
C PRO A 9 -28.80 -3.67 11.15
N HIS A 10 -27.66 -4.29 11.43
CA HIS A 10 -26.43 -4.08 10.68
C HIS A 10 -26.63 -4.65 9.27
N THR A 11 -26.98 -3.79 8.32
CA THR A 11 -27.03 -4.16 6.91
C THR A 11 -25.60 -4.42 6.44
N PRO A 12 -25.26 -5.61 5.91
CA PRO A 12 -23.98 -5.81 5.26
C PRO A 12 -23.83 -4.78 4.14
N HIS A 13 -22.68 -4.11 4.12
CA HIS A 13 -22.34 -3.15 3.08
C HIS A 13 -22.42 -3.86 1.71
N PRO A 14 -23.00 -3.24 0.67
CA PRO A 14 -23.08 -3.85 -0.64
C PRO A 14 -21.70 -4.29 -1.12
N THR A 15 -21.63 -5.48 -1.70
CA THR A 15 -20.47 -5.99 -2.43
C THR A 15 -20.05 -4.94 -3.46
N PRO A 16 -18.75 -4.62 -3.58
CA PRO A 16 -18.30 -3.57 -4.48
C PRO A 16 -18.70 -3.93 -5.92
N CYS A 17 -19.39 -3.01 -6.61
CA CYS A 17 -19.59 -3.09 -8.06
C CYS A 17 -18.22 -3.35 -8.75
N PRO A 18 -18.16 -4.07 -9.88
CA PRO A 18 -16.90 -4.29 -10.61
C PRO A 18 -16.22 -3.00 -11.09
N PHE A 19 -16.94 -1.87 -11.08
CA PHE A 19 -16.43 -0.52 -11.36
C PHE A 19 -16.22 0.36 -10.10
N SER A 20 -16.28 -0.22 -8.91
CA SER A 20 -16.12 0.51 -7.65
C SER A 20 -14.70 0.42 -7.09
N ILE A 21 -14.31 1.47 -6.36
CA ILE A 21 -12.98 1.60 -5.77
C ILE A 21 -12.75 0.42 -4.81
N PRO A 22 -11.61 -0.30 -4.91
CA PRO A 22 -11.34 -1.47 -4.08
C PRO A 22 -11.14 -1.10 -2.60
N TYR A 23 -11.19 -2.09 -1.72
CA TYR A 23 -10.91 -1.86 -0.29
C TYR A 23 -9.45 -1.46 -0.07
N LEU A 24 -9.22 -0.54 0.89
CA LEU A 24 -7.88 -0.09 1.28
C LEU A 24 -7.31 -0.92 2.44
N ASP A 25 -7.76 -0.64 3.67
CA ASP A 25 -7.27 -1.31 4.90
C ASP A 25 -8.39 -2.02 5.68
N CYS A 26 -9.60 -1.46 5.67
CA CYS A 26 -10.78 -2.02 6.30
C CYS A 26 -12.02 -1.90 5.40
N LYS A 27 -13.13 -2.53 5.79
CA LYS A 27 -14.38 -2.58 5.01
C LYS A 27 -15.05 -1.22 4.79
N THR A 28 -14.65 -0.20 5.53
CA THR A 28 -15.20 1.17 5.44
C THR A 28 -14.27 2.13 4.72
N SER A 29 -13.10 1.68 4.25
CA SER A 29 -12.10 2.48 3.53
C SER A 29 -11.86 1.90 2.14
N PHE A 30 -11.82 2.76 1.14
CA PHE A 30 -11.63 2.37 -0.26
C PHE A 30 -10.45 3.14 -0.86
N GLY A 31 -9.64 2.47 -1.66
CA GLY A 31 -8.47 3.05 -2.31
C GLY A 31 -7.51 1.99 -2.84
N LEU A 32 -6.46 2.47 -3.50
CA LEU A 32 -5.35 1.66 -3.98
C LEU A 32 -4.15 1.83 -3.04
N LYS A 33 -3.37 0.76 -2.88
CA LYS A 33 -2.06 0.83 -2.24
C LYS A 33 -1.02 1.22 -3.29
N VAL A 34 -0.09 2.07 -2.89
CA VAL A 34 0.98 2.57 -3.74
C VAL A 34 2.30 2.42 -2.99
N HIS A 35 3.29 1.85 -3.65
CA HIS A 35 4.69 1.87 -3.23
C HIS A 35 5.48 2.58 -4.33
N ALA A 36 6.22 3.61 -3.98
CA ALA A 36 6.91 4.45 -4.94
C ALA A 36 8.34 4.73 -4.49
N THR A 37 9.27 4.70 -5.43
CA THR A 37 10.66 5.14 -5.20
C THR A 37 10.83 6.51 -5.81
N LEU A 38 11.20 7.49 -4.99
CA LEU A 38 11.46 8.86 -5.40
C LEU A 38 12.98 9.10 -5.44
N GLY A 39 13.50 9.53 -6.59
CA GLY A 39 14.86 10.01 -6.72
C GLY A 39 14.99 11.41 -6.11
N VAL A 40 16.02 11.61 -5.29
CA VAL A 40 16.34 12.90 -4.67
C VAL A 40 17.84 13.12 -4.76
N SER A 41 18.25 14.34 -5.12
CA SER A 41 19.66 14.71 -5.15
C SER A 41 20.22 14.85 -3.72
N PRO A 42 21.56 14.80 -3.53
CA PRO A 42 22.16 14.99 -2.21
C PRO A 42 21.84 16.33 -1.53
N VAL A 43 21.44 17.34 -2.31
CA VAL A 43 21.03 18.67 -1.80
C VAL A 43 19.51 18.79 -1.60
N GLY A 44 18.76 17.69 -1.72
CA GLY A 44 17.32 17.65 -1.45
C GLY A 44 16.43 18.02 -2.65
N ILE A 45 16.97 18.05 -3.87
CA ILE A 45 16.16 18.34 -5.07
C ILE A 45 15.50 17.06 -5.54
N ALA A 46 14.17 17.05 -5.66
CA ALA A 46 13.44 15.92 -6.24
C ALA A 46 13.81 15.74 -7.72
N LEU A 47 14.26 14.55 -8.08
CA LEU A 47 14.64 14.17 -9.45
C LEU A 47 13.52 13.46 -10.21
N GLY A 48 12.49 12.98 -9.49
CA GLY A 48 11.32 12.32 -10.06
C GLY A 48 11.12 10.91 -9.54
N LEU A 49 10.08 10.24 -10.03
CA LEU A 49 9.77 8.85 -9.69
C LEU A 49 10.67 7.90 -10.47
N ILE A 50 11.28 6.94 -9.79
CA ILE A 50 12.05 5.84 -10.39
C ILE A 50 11.12 4.68 -10.74
N ASN A 51 10.28 4.26 -9.78
CA ASN A 51 9.26 3.25 -9.99
C ASN A 51 8.01 3.53 -9.15
N GLN A 52 6.90 2.92 -9.55
CA GLN A 52 5.64 2.99 -8.84
C GLN A 52 4.87 1.68 -9.04
N TYR A 53 4.52 1.04 -7.94
CA TYR A 53 3.63 -0.12 -7.91
C TYR A 53 2.30 0.29 -7.34
N VAL A 54 1.22 -0.01 -8.07
CA VAL A 54 -0.15 0.26 -7.66
C VAL A 54 -0.91 -1.05 -7.62
N TRP A 55 -1.58 -1.33 -6.51
CA TRP A 55 -2.38 -2.56 -6.39
C TRP A 55 -3.65 -2.36 -5.56
N ALA A 56 -4.65 -3.16 -5.90
CA ALA A 56 -5.89 -3.29 -5.13
C ALA A 56 -5.73 -4.38 -4.07
N ARG A 57 -6.34 -4.19 -2.90
CA ARG A 57 -6.42 -5.25 -1.88
C ARG A 57 -7.67 -6.10 -2.10
N GLU A 58 -7.50 -7.41 -2.15
CA GLU A 58 -8.64 -8.33 -2.18
C GLU A 58 -9.36 -8.35 -0.82
N GLU A 59 -10.69 -8.41 -0.83
CA GLU A 59 -11.51 -8.37 0.38
C GLU A 59 -11.15 -9.46 1.40
N LYS A 60 -10.85 -10.67 0.94
CA LYS A 60 -10.43 -11.79 1.80
C LYS A 60 -9.14 -11.53 2.59
N ASN A 61 -8.36 -10.51 2.21
CA ASN A 61 -7.10 -10.14 2.84
C ASN A 61 -7.23 -8.94 3.79
N LEU A 62 -8.45 -8.49 4.10
CA LEU A 62 -8.70 -7.43 5.10
C LEU A 62 -8.47 -7.95 6.52
N GLY A 63 -7.88 -7.13 7.39
CA GLY A 63 -7.69 -7.45 8.82
C GLY A 63 -6.61 -8.49 9.16
N ILE A 64 -6.06 -9.21 8.18
CA ILE A 64 -5.03 -10.25 8.39
C ILE A 64 -3.59 -9.73 8.26
N ALA A 65 -3.38 -8.41 8.25
CA ALA A 65 -2.04 -7.81 8.09
C ALA A 65 -1.04 -8.34 9.12
N LYS A 66 -1.44 -8.45 10.39
CA LYS A 66 -0.63 -9.00 11.49
C LYS A 66 -0.30 -10.49 11.37
N LEU A 67 -1.05 -11.23 10.55
CA LEU A 67 -0.86 -12.67 10.33
C LEU A 67 0.09 -12.96 9.15
N ARG A 68 0.40 -11.97 8.31
CA ARG A 68 1.39 -12.13 7.25
C ARG A 68 2.79 -12.04 7.86
N LYS A 69 3.46 -13.20 7.96
CA LYS A 69 4.93 -13.32 8.00
C LYS A 69 5.59 -12.93 6.66
N LYS A 70 4.82 -12.43 5.70
CA LYS A 70 5.27 -12.20 4.33
C LYS A 70 5.99 -10.86 4.26
N ARG A 71 7.33 -10.92 4.24
CA ARG A 71 8.21 -9.78 3.92
C ARG A 71 7.68 -9.08 2.67
N GLU A 72 7.52 -7.76 2.75
CA GLU A 72 7.03 -6.96 1.65
C GLU A 72 8.01 -7.05 0.48
N THR A 73 7.58 -7.74 -0.57
CA THR A 73 8.38 -7.94 -1.79
C THR A 73 8.62 -6.63 -2.53
N GLN A 74 7.79 -5.61 -2.28
CA GLN A 74 7.89 -4.31 -2.93
C GLN A 74 9.23 -3.63 -2.67
N TRP A 75 9.75 -3.66 -1.44
CA TRP A 75 11.05 -3.05 -1.11
C TRP A 75 12.21 -3.65 -1.91
N LEU A 76 12.29 -4.99 -1.97
CA LEU A 76 13.33 -5.69 -2.73
C LEU A 76 13.17 -5.52 -4.23
N ASN A 77 11.93 -5.52 -4.73
CA ASN A 77 11.64 -5.26 -6.13
C ASN A 77 12.07 -3.85 -6.53
N SER A 78 11.68 -2.84 -5.75
CA SER A 78 12.07 -1.44 -5.96
C SER A 78 13.58 -1.25 -5.94
N LEU A 79 14.28 -1.90 -5.01
CA LEU A 79 15.75 -1.85 -4.93
C LEU A 79 16.38 -2.45 -6.19
N SER A 80 15.94 -3.63 -6.60
CA SER A 80 16.43 -4.32 -7.79
C SER A 80 16.18 -3.51 -9.07
N GLU A 81 14.97 -2.96 -9.23
CA GLU A 81 14.64 -2.11 -10.39
C GLU A 81 15.44 -0.81 -10.39
N THR A 82 15.68 -0.21 -9.22
CA THR A 82 16.54 0.99 -9.13
C THR A 82 17.95 0.69 -9.61
N GLN A 83 18.53 -0.45 -9.19
CA GLN A 83 19.86 -0.86 -9.63
C GLN A 83 19.94 -1.14 -11.13
N GLN A 84 18.86 -1.64 -11.74
CA GLN A 84 18.81 -1.90 -13.18
C GLN A 84 18.65 -0.63 -14.02
N GLN A 85 17.95 0.38 -13.49
CA GLN A 85 17.65 1.62 -14.21
C GLN A 85 18.73 2.69 -14.05
N ILE A 86 19.45 2.69 -12.92
CA ILE A 86 20.47 3.68 -12.62
C ILE A 86 21.84 3.16 -13.10
N PRO A 87 22.60 3.96 -13.87
CA PRO A 87 23.97 3.62 -14.27
C PRO A 87 24.88 3.22 -13.10
N GLU A 88 25.74 2.23 -13.32
CA GLU A 88 26.63 1.67 -12.29
C GLU A 88 27.66 2.69 -11.73
N ASP A 89 27.94 3.76 -12.48
CA ASP A 89 28.83 4.84 -12.05
C ASP A 89 28.17 5.85 -11.09
N ILE A 90 26.84 5.74 -10.89
CA ILE A 90 26.10 6.57 -9.95
C ILE A 90 25.92 5.84 -8.62
N GLN A 91 26.42 6.44 -7.54
CA GLN A 91 26.19 5.94 -6.19
C GLN A 91 24.74 6.24 -5.76
N VAL A 92 23.99 5.18 -5.44
CA VAL A 92 22.62 5.27 -4.93
C VAL A 92 22.59 4.89 -3.45
N VAL A 93 21.90 5.69 -2.64
CA VAL A 93 21.56 5.36 -1.25
C VAL A 93 20.05 5.20 -1.17
N THR A 94 19.58 3.99 -0.85
CA THR A 94 18.15 3.73 -0.62
C THR A 94 17.82 4.07 0.83
N ILE A 95 16.79 4.89 1.03
CA ILE A 95 16.30 5.29 2.34
C ILE A 95 14.86 4.75 2.46
N GLY A 96 14.62 3.94 3.49
CA GLY A 96 13.31 3.43 3.88
C GLY A 96 13.05 3.68 5.36
N ASP A 97 11.79 3.61 5.78
CA ASP A 97 11.42 3.65 7.19
C ASP A 97 11.57 2.27 7.86
N CYS A 98 11.00 2.08 9.04
CA CYS A 98 11.07 0.80 9.74
C CYS A 98 10.32 -0.34 9.04
N GLU A 99 9.43 -0.07 8.08
CA GLU A 99 8.77 -1.11 7.30
C GLU A 99 9.74 -1.76 6.30
N ALA A 100 10.82 -1.07 5.95
CA ALA A 100 11.90 -1.60 5.11
C ALA A 100 12.93 -2.47 5.89
N ASP A 101 12.77 -2.64 7.21
CA ASP A 101 13.59 -3.55 8.02
C ASP A 101 13.08 -5.00 7.88
N ILE A 102 13.50 -5.66 6.78
CA ILE A 102 12.96 -6.96 6.32
C ILE A 102 13.95 -8.13 6.37
#